data_AF-A0A3Q2IED8-F1
#
_entry.id   AF-A0A3Q2IED8-F1
#
_cell.length_a   1.000
_cell.length_b   1.000
_cell.length_c   1.000
_cell.angle_alpha   90.00
_cell.angle_beta   90.00
_cell.angle_gamma   90.00
#
_symmetry.space_group_name_H-M   'P 1'
#
loop_
_entity.id
_entity.type
_entity.pdbx_description
1 polymer ?
#
loop_
_entity_poly.entity_id
_entity_poly.type
_entity_poly.pdbx_seq_one_letter_code
_entity_poly.pdbx_strand_id
1 'polypeptide(L)'
;MFPFSSWWRTGLLLLLFLAVAVRESWQTEEKTCDLIGEKGKESEKELALLTRLKPLFNKSFESTVGQGQETYSYIFRVCREAGNHTSGAGLVQINKSNGKETVVGRLNETHVFNGSNWIMLIYKGGDEYDNHCGKEQRRAVVMISCNRHTLADNFNPVSEERGKVQDCFYLFEMDSSLACSPEISHLSVGSILLVTFASLVAVYIIGGFLYQRLVVGAKGMEQFPHLAFWQDLGNLVAVSSRGQLAESVACIQG
;
A
#
# COMPACT_ATOMS: atom_id res chain seq x y z
N MET A 1 5.72 48.05 -49.27
CA MET A 1 5.94 47.12 -48.14
C MET A 1 4.59 46.86 -47.48
N PHE A 2 4.06 45.65 -47.65
CA PHE A 2 2.76 45.22 -47.12
C PHE A 2 2.87 44.84 -45.63
N PRO A 3 2.05 45.42 -44.72
CA PRO A 3 1.92 44.93 -43.36
C PRO A 3 0.68 44.02 -43.29
N PHE A 4 0.72 42.87 -43.96
CA PHE A 4 -0.42 41.93 -43.99
C PHE A 4 -0.12 40.55 -43.37
N SER A 5 1.10 40.34 -42.84
CA SER A 5 1.55 39.01 -42.39
C SER A 5 1.48 38.76 -40.87
N SER A 6 1.34 39.79 -40.02
CA SER A 6 1.37 39.59 -38.57
C SER A 6 0.01 39.20 -37.96
N TRP A 7 -1.10 39.65 -38.55
CA TRP A 7 -2.45 39.39 -38.03
C TRP A 7 -2.92 37.95 -38.25
N TRP A 8 -2.48 37.32 -39.35
CA TRP A 8 -2.82 35.92 -39.63
C TRP A 8 -2.11 34.96 -38.66
N ARG A 9 -0.85 35.25 -38.31
CA ARG A 9 -0.07 34.43 -37.37
C ARG A 9 -0.60 34.50 -35.94
N THR A 10 -1.03 35.67 -35.49
CA THR A 10 -1.63 35.84 -34.15
C THR A 10 -3.00 35.19 -34.07
N GLY A 11 -3.82 35.26 -35.14
CA GLY A 11 -5.11 34.57 -35.21
C GLY A 11 -4.99 33.04 -35.18
N LEU A 12 -3.99 32.48 -35.89
CA LEU A 12 -3.76 31.03 -35.91
C LEU A 12 -3.25 30.51 -34.55
N LEU A 13 -2.38 31.29 -33.88
CA LEU A 13 -1.93 30.98 -32.52
C LEU A 13 -3.07 31.08 -31.51
N LEU A 14 -3.93 32.10 -31.60
CA LEU A 14 -5.11 32.21 -30.73
C LEU A 14 -6.07 31.03 -30.91
N LEU A 15 -6.30 30.60 -32.15
CA LEU A 15 -7.14 29.43 -32.46
C LEU A 15 -6.53 28.12 -31.96
N LEU A 16 -5.20 27.98 -32.05
CA LEU A 16 -4.47 26.84 -31.44
C LEU A 16 -4.53 26.88 -29.92
N PHE A 17 -4.37 28.04 -29.29
CA PHE A 17 -4.51 28.21 -27.83
C PHE A 17 -5.94 27.93 -27.36
N LEU A 18 -6.95 28.37 -28.11
CA LEU A 18 -8.36 28.04 -27.83
C LEU A 18 -8.64 26.54 -28.03
N ALA A 19 -8.07 25.91 -29.06
CA ALA A 19 -8.21 24.46 -29.28
C ALA A 19 -7.51 23.62 -28.19
N VAL A 20 -6.38 24.10 -27.66
CA VAL A 20 -5.69 23.48 -26.52
C VAL A 20 -6.48 23.69 -25.23
N ALA A 21 -7.00 24.90 -24.98
CA ALA A 21 -7.82 25.20 -23.80
C ALA A 21 -9.16 24.44 -23.78
N VAL A 22 -9.78 24.21 -24.95
CA VAL A 22 -11.01 23.42 -25.07
C VAL A 22 -10.76 21.92 -24.84
N ARG A 23 -9.54 21.41 -25.09
CA ARG A 23 -9.19 20.02 -24.74
C ARG A 23 -9.10 19.77 -23.23
N GLU A 24 -8.68 20.78 -22.46
CA GLU A 24 -8.56 20.67 -20.99
C GLU A 24 -9.93 20.67 -20.28
N SER A 25 -10.98 21.20 -20.90
CA SER A 25 -12.28 21.41 -20.25
C SER A 25 -13.27 20.24 -20.35
N TRP A 26 -12.89 19.11 -20.97
CA TRP A 26 -13.76 17.93 -21.10
C TRP A 26 -13.21 16.71 -20.35
N GLN A 27 -12.78 16.90 -19.11
CA GLN A 27 -12.68 15.78 -18.18
C GLN A 27 -14.09 15.52 -17.63
N THR A 28 -14.83 14.60 -18.27
CA THR A 28 -15.99 13.98 -17.61
C THR A 28 -15.50 13.43 -16.28
N GLU A 29 -16.08 13.88 -15.17
CA GLU A 29 -15.73 13.44 -13.82
C GLU A 29 -15.98 11.93 -13.72
N GLU A 30 -14.93 11.12 -13.94
CA GLU A 30 -15.04 9.67 -13.83
C GLU A 30 -15.32 9.30 -12.37
N LYS A 31 -16.41 8.55 -12.13
CA LYS A 31 -16.75 8.03 -10.81
C LYS A 31 -15.55 7.25 -10.24
N THR A 32 -15.11 7.65 -9.05
CA THR A 32 -14.01 7.03 -8.31
C THR A 32 -14.53 6.35 -7.05
N CYS A 33 -13.68 5.62 -6.33
CA CYS A 33 -14.02 5.08 -5.02
C CYS A 33 -14.40 6.21 -4.04
N ASP A 34 -15.49 6.01 -3.33
CA ASP A 34 -15.91 6.79 -2.16
C ASP A 34 -15.68 5.92 -0.91
N LEU A 35 -14.94 6.46 0.05
CA LEU A 35 -14.64 5.75 1.29
C LEU A 35 -15.81 5.93 2.26
N ILE A 36 -16.13 4.90 3.04
CA ILE A 36 -17.21 5.02 4.02
C ILE A 36 -16.82 6.01 5.12
N GLY A 37 -17.52 7.15 5.15
CA GLY A 37 -17.32 8.21 6.13
C GLY A 37 -17.92 9.54 5.66
N GLU A 38 -17.87 10.57 6.49
CA GLU A 38 -18.17 11.92 6.04
C GLU A 38 -17.06 12.42 5.12
N LYS A 39 -17.42 12.97 3.95
CA LYS A 39 -16.46 13.52 2.98
C LYS A 39 -15.53 14.53 3.66
N GLY A 40 -14.22 14.30 3.58
CA GLY A 40 -13.21 15.13 4.25
C GLY A 40 -12.85 14.73 5.69
N LYS A 41 -13.48 13.68 6.23
CA LYS A 41 -13.10 13.00 7.49
C LYS A 41 -12.74 11.53 7.27
N GLU A 42 -12.40 11.17 6.03
CA GLU A 42 -12.02 9.82 5.65
C GLU A 42 -10.69 9.43 6.28
N SER A 43 -10.46 8.12 6.42
CA SER A 43 -9.21 7.61 6.96
C SER A 43 -8.04 7.92 6.04
N GLU A 44 -7.04 8.67 6.53
CA GLU A 44 -5.82 8.98 5.79
C GLU A 44 -5.08 7.71 5.31
N LYS A 45 -5.18 6.61 6.08
CA LYS A 45 -4.59 5.31 5.72
C LYS A 45 -5.27 4.72 4.50
N GLU A 46 -6.60 4.76 4.44
CA GLU A 46 -7.36 4.26 3.31
C GLU A 46 -7.09 5.11 2.06
N LEU A 47 -7.04 6.44 2.22
CA LEU A 47 -6.72 7.37 1.13
C LEU A 47 -5.32 7.14 0.55
N ALA A 48 -4.33 6.85 1.41
CA ALA A 48 -2.97 6.51 0.98
C ALA A 48 -2.96 5.19 0.19
N LEU A 49 -3.75 4.19 0.59
CA LEU A 49 -3.89 2.93 -0.15
C LEU A 49 -4.59 3.14 -1.50
N LEU A 50 -5.66 3.92 -1.56
CA LEU A 50 -6.30 4.27 -2.83
C LEU A 50 -5.34 5.00 -3.77
N THR A 51 -4.54 5.92 -3.22
CA THR A 51 -3.49 6.62 -3.98
C THR A 51 -2.45 5.64 -4.52
N ARG A 52 -2.06 4.64 -3.72
CA ARG A 52 -1.14 3.58 -4.12
C ARG A 52 -1.71 2.69 -5.23
N LEU A 53 -3.02 2.44 -5.22
CA LEU A 53 -3.72 1.60 -6.21
C LEU A 53 -4.06 2.35 -7.52
N LYS A 54 -3.83 3.66 -7.62
CA LYS A 54 -4.07 4.47 -8.83
C LYS A 54 -3.55 3.85 -10.15
N PRO A 55 -2.36 3.20 -10.20
CA PRO A 55 -1.89 2.55 -11.44
C PRO A 55 -2.83 1.46 -11.97
N LEU A 56 -3.75 0.95 -11.15
CA LEU A 56 -4.73 -0.07 -11.55
C LEU A 56 -6.05 0.50 -12.05
N PHE A 57 -6.32 1.80 -11.94
CA PHE A 57 -7.63 2.39 -12.28
C PHE A 57 -7.98 2.21 -13.77
N ASN A 58 -6.98 2.28 -14.63
CA ASN A 58 -7.14 2.13 -16.08
C ASN A 58 -7.07 0.65 -16.55
N LYS A 59 -7.05 -0.31 -15.62
CA LYS A 59 -7.07 -1.74 -15.94
C LYS A 59 -8.47 -2.31 -15.74
N SER A 60 -8.73 -3.41 -16.42
CA SER A 60 -9.92 -4.23 -16.25
C SER A 60 -9.48 -5.68 -16.09
N PHE A 61 -10.05 -6.35 -15.11
CA PHE A 61 -9.75 -7.74 -14.79
C PHE A 61 -11.01 -8.57 -15.03
N GLU A 62 -10.90 -9.62 -15.83
CA GLU A 62 -12.02 -10.52 -16.12
C GLU A 62 -11.62 -11.96 -15.80
N SER A 63 -12.54 -12.71 -15.20
CA SER A 63 -12.40 -14.13 -14.94
C SER A 63 -13.71 -14.85 -15.21
N THR A 64 -13.66 -16.00 -15.87
CA THR A 64 -14.88 -16.80 -16.18
C THR A 64 -14.78 -18.14 -15.49
N VAL A 65 -15.84 -18.51 -14.76
CA VAL A 65 -15.96 -19.79 -14.04
C VAL A 65 -17.33 -20.43 -14.26
N GLY A 66 -17.40 -21.74 -14.06
CA GLY A 66 -18.62 -22.53 -14.27
C GLY A 66 -18.59 -23.33 -15.58
N GLN A 67 -19.66 -24.07 -15.84
CA GLN A 67 -19.79 -24.93 -17.00
C GLN A 67 -21.22 -24.88 -17.56
N GLY A 68 -21.35 -24.80 -18.89
CA GLY A 68 -22.65 -24.81 -19.56
C GLY A 68 -23.49 -23.55 -19.29
N GLN A 69 -24.73 -23.72 -18.84
CA GLN A 69 -25.67 -22.62 -18.60
C GLN A 69 -25.38 -21.84 -17.30
N GLU A 70 -24.59 -22.40 -16.38
CA GLU A 70 -24.14 -21.75 -15.15
C GLU A 70 -22.72 -21.19 -15.30
N THR A 71 -22.41 -20.66 -16.50
CA THR A 71 -21.14 -19.99 -16.76
C THR A 71 -21.26 -18.52 -16.40
N TYR A 72 -20.43 -18.06 -15.46
CA TYR A 72 -20.40 -16.68 -14.99
C TYR A 72 -19.06 -16.03 -15.31
N SER A 73 -19.10 -14.81 -15.84
CA SER A 73 -17.93 -13.94 -15.99
C SER A 73 -17.99 -12.83 -14.96
N TYR A 74 -16.88 -12.61 -14.29
CA TYR A 74 -16.70 -11.57 -13.29
C TYR A 74 -15.78 -10.51 -13.86
N ILE A 75 -16.23 -9.27 -13.86
CA ILE A 75 -15.45 -8.11 -14.30
C ILE A 75 -15.21 -7.22 -13.10
N PHE A 76 -13.94 -6.94 -12.82
CA PHE A 76 -13.48 -6.13 -11.71
C PHE A 76 -12.64 -4.95 -12.22
N ARG A 77 -12.90 -3.77 -11.66
CA ARG A 77 -12.10 -2.56 -11.87
C ARG A 77 -11.87 -1.84 -10.55
N VAL A 78 -10.65 -1.32 -10.39
CA VAL A 78 -10.27 -0.57 -9.19
C VAL A 78 -10.70 0.89 -9.36
N CYS A 79 -11.63 1.36 -8.52
CA CYS A 79 -12.09 2.75 -8.47
C CYS A 79 -12.56 3.31 -9.81
N ARG A 80 -13.12 2.44 -10.65
CA ARG A 80 -13.72 2.77 -11.94
C ARG A 80 -14.90 1.86 -12.19
N GLU A 81 -15.83 2.38 -12.97
CA GLU A 81 -17.07 1.67 -13.29
C GLU A 81 -16.77 0.40 -14.11
N ALA A 82 -17.19 -0.73 -13.57
CA ALA A 82 -17.20 -2.04 -14.20
C ALA A 82 -18.60 -2.34 -14.75
N GLY A 83 -18.68 -3.10 -15.84
CA GLY A 83 -19.94 -3.41 -16.52
C GLY A 83 -20.32 -2.38 -17.58
N ASN A 84 -21.47 -2.61 -18.22
CA ASN A 84 -21.96 -1.78 -19.33
C ASN A 84 -22.95 -0.70 -18.89
N HIS A 85 -23.49 -0.82 -17.68
CA HIS A 85 -24.50 0.09 -17.15
C HIS A 85 -23.87 1.13 -16.20
N THR A 86 -24.43 2.35 -16.16
CA THR A 86 -23.97 3.46 -15.31
C THR A 86 -24.39 3.30 -13.84
N SER A 87 -24.13 2.13 -13.26
CA SER A 87 -24.57 1.70 -11.93
C SER A 87 -23.60 2.07 -10.80
N GLY A 88 -22.41 2.59 -11.12
CA GLY A 88 -21.33 2.80 -10.15
C GLY A 88 -20.73 1.49 -9.62
N ALA A 89 -20.90 0.38 -10.35
CA ALA A 89 -20.36 -0.92 -9.96
C ALA A 89 -18.83 -0.94 -10.04
N GLY A 90 -18.16 -1.47 -9.01
CA GLY A 90 -16.72 -1.78 -9.07
C GLY A 90 -16.45 -3.23 -9.45
N LEU A 91 -17.43 -4.12 -9.21
CA LEU A 91 -17.38 -5.51 -9.60
C LEU A 91 -18.77 -6.00 -10.03
N VAL A 92 -18.85 -6.64 -11.19
CA VAL A 92 -20.08 -7.23 -11.73
C VAL A 92 -19.91 -8.71 -12.02
N GLN A 93 -21.01 -9.44 -11.90
CA GLN A 93 -21.16 -10.81 -12.34
C GLN A 93 -22.09 -10.82 -13.56
N ILE A 94 -21.67 -11.44 -14.65
CA ILE A 94 -22.43 -11.56 -15.88
C ILE A 94 -22.67 -13.04 -16.14
N ASN A 95 -23.93 -13.45 -16.15
CA ASN A 95 -24.28 -14.79 -16.61
C ASN A 95 -24.13 -14.87 -18.13
N LYS A 96 -23.18 -15.69 -18.62
CA LYS A 96 -22.87 -15.79 -20.06
C LYS A 96 -24.01 -16.39 -20.88
N SER A 97 -24.95 -17.11 -20.27
CA SER A 97 -26.07 -17.75 -20.99
C SER A 97 -27.17 -16.77 -21.37
N ASN A 98 -27.49 -15.79 -20.51
CA ASN A 98 -28.60 -14.85 -20.70
C ASN A 98 -28.17 -13.37 -20.71
N GLY A 99 -26.89 -13.09 -20.47
CA GLY A 99 -26.34 -11.74 -20.41
C GLY A 99 -26.79 -10.91 -19.20
N LYS A 100 -27.46 -11.52 -18.21
CA LYS A 100 -27.88 -10.82 -16.99
C LYS A 100 -26.65 -10.38 -16.20
N GLU A 101 -26.48 -9.07 -16.07
CA GLU A 101 -25.51 -8.43 -15.19
C GLU A 101 -26.10 -8.34 -13.78
N THR A 102 -25.28 -8.59 -12.76
CA THR A 102 -25.60 -8.45 -11.34
C THR A 102 -24.44 -7.73 -10.68
N VAL A 103 -24.74 -6.63 -9.99
CA VAL A 103 -23.72 -5.83 -9.30
C VAL A 103 -23.34 -6.54 -8.00
N VAL A 104 -22.07 -6.89 -7.87
CA VAL A 104 -21.55 -7.57 -6.67
C VAL A 104 -21.12 -6.56 -5.61
N GLY A 105 -20.61 -5.41 -6.05
CA GLY A 105 -20.25 -4.29 -5.17
C GLY A 105 -20.06 -2.99 -5.96
N ARG A 106 -20.31 -1.86 -5.28
CA ARG A 106 -20.25 -0.51 -5.83
C ARG A 106 -19.08 0.30 -5.28
N LEU A 107 -18.69 1.31 -6.03
CA LEU A 107 -17.57 2.21 -5.69
C LEU A 107 -17.91 3.17 -4.54
N ASN A 108 -19.19 3.45 -4.29
CA ASN A 108 -19.63 4.41 -3.28
C ASN A 108 -19.48 3.89 -1.83
N GLU A 109 -19.26 2.60 -1.65
CA GLU A 109 -19.07 1.98 -0.34
C GLU A 109 -17.78 1.16 -0.33
N THR A 110 -16.66 1.87 -0.47
CA THR A 110 -15.33 1.26 -0.51
C THR A 110 -14.70 1.23 0.87
N HIS A 111 -14.08 0.09 1.21
CA HIS A 111 -13.11 0.00 2.30
C HIS A 111 -11.81 -0.61 1.78
N VAL A 112 -10.68 -0.16 2.32
CA VAL A 112 -9.38 -0.69 1.91
C VAL A 112 -8.41 -0.71 3.08
N PHE A 113 -7.76 -1.83 3.32
CA PHE A 113 -6.72 -1.94 4.34
C PHE A 113 -5.65 -2.92 3.88
N ASN A 114 -4.47 -2.85 4.49
CA ASN A 114 -3.34 -3.67 4.09
C ASN A 114 -2.69 -4.37 5.28
N GLY A 115 -2.10 -5.52 5.00
CA GLY A 115 -1.12 -6.17 5.87
C GLY A 115 0.30 -5.95 5.35
N SER A 116 1.22 -6.83 5.76
CA SER A 116 2.63 -6.77 5.35
C SER A 116 2.82 -7.06 3.85
N ASN A 117 2.06 -8.00 3.29
CA ASN A 117 2.23 -8.50 1.93
C ASN A 117 0.90 -8.71 1.19
N TRP A 118 -0.15 -8.00 1.62
CA TRP A 118 -1.48 -8.07 1.00
C TRP A 118 -2.25 -6.77 1.22
N ILE A 119 -3.19 -6.48 0.32
CA ILE A 119 -4.18 -5.40 0.43
C ILE A 119 -5.56 -6.06 0.28
N MET A 120 -6.48 -5.76 1.18
CA MET A 120 -7.88 -6.16 1.05
C MET A 120 -8.71 -4.95 0.63
N LEU A 121 -9.39 -5.09 -0.51
CA LEU A 121 -10.31 -4.09 -1.05
C LEU A 121 -11.73 -4.64 -0.98
N ILE A 122 -12.66 -3.87 -0.41
CA ILE A 122 -14.05 -4.29 -0.22
C ILE A 122 -14.96 -3.28 -0.91
N TYR A 123 -15.85 -3.78 -1.76
CA TYR A 123 -16.98 -3.02 -2.31
C TYR A 123 -18.28 -3.56 -1.76
N LYS A 124 -19.03 -2.72 -1.04
CA LYS A 124 -20.37 -3.04 -0.53
C LYS A 124 -21.45 -2.48 -1.47
N GLY A 125 -22.71 -2.51 -1.03
CA GLY A 125 -23.83 -1.90 -1.76
C GLY A 125 -24.17 -2.59 -3.10
N GLY A 126 -23.86 -3.88 -3.26
CA GLY A 126 -24.27 -4.65 -4.44
C GLY A 126 -25.78 -4.86 -4.52
N ASP A 127 -26.23 -5.55 -5.56
CA ASP A 127 -27.65 -5.91 -5.70
C ASP A 127 -28.07 -6.89 -4.59
N GLU A 128 -29.32 -6.83 -4.16
CA GLU A 128 -29.86 -7.69 -3.09
C GLU A 128 -29.97 -9.16 -3.52
N TYR A 129 -29.70 -10.09 -2.60
CA TYR A 129 -29.95 -11.50 -2.85
C TYR A 129 -31.45 -11.79 -2.98
N ASP A 130 -31.83 -12.65 -3.93
CA ASP A 130 -33.25 -12.99 -4.13
C ASP A 130 -33.79 -13.89 -2.99
N ASN A 131 -33.09 -15.00 -2.73
CA ASN A 131 -33.55 -16.08 -1.84
C ASN A 131 -32.50 -16.54 -0.81
N HIS A 132 -31.34 -15.87 -0.74
CA HIS A 132 -30.23 -16.22 0.16
C HIS A 132 -29.89 -15.05 1.08
N CYS A 133 -29.08 -15.29 2.11
CA CYS A 133 -28.42 -14.24 2.90
C CYS A 133 -29.37 -13.18 3.49
N GLY A 134 -30.59 -13.58 3.88
CA GLY A 134 -31.56 -12.65 4.43
C GLY A 134 -31.95 -11.50 3.48
N LYS A 135 -31.73 -11.65 2.17
CA LYS A 135 -31.89 -10.60 1.14
C LYS A 135 -31.01 -9.37 1.37
N GLU A 136 -29.88 -9.54 2.03
CA GLU A 136 -28.92 -8.44 2.17
C GLU A 136 -28.30 -8.07 0.81
N GLN A 137 -27.67 -6.91 0.76
CA GLN A 137 -26.92 -6.46 -0.42
C GLN A 137 -25.64 -7.28 -0.57
N ARG A 138 -25.32 -7.68 -1.81
CA ARG A 138 -24.06 -8.34 -2.12
C ARG A 138 -22.86 -7.46 -1.76
N ARG A 139 -21.75 -8.11 -1.41
CA ARG A 139 -20.47 -7.45 -1.20
C ARG A 139 -19.34 -8.24 -1.88
N ALA A 140 -18.42 -7.51 -2.50
CA ALA A 140 -17.20 -8.05 -3.08
C ALA A 140 -16.03 -7.82 -2.12
N VAL A 141 -15.23 -8.87 -1.89
CA VAL A 141 -13.97 -8.82 -1.15
C VAL A 141 -12.87 -9.29 -2.08
N VAL A 142 -11.93 -8.40 -2.39
CA VAL A 142 -10.79 -8.68 -3.27
C VAL A 142 -9.52 -8.69 -2.44
N MET A 143 -8.88 -9.86 -2.34
CA MET A 143 -7.58 -10.04 -1.71
C MET A 143 -6.49 -9.84 -2.76
N ILE A 144 -5.71 -8.77 -2.61
CA ILE A 144 -4.59 -8.43 -3.49
C ILE A 144 -3.31 -8.90 -2.82
N SER A 145 -2.71 -9.97 -3.31
CA SER A 145 -1.48 -10.56 -2.78
C SER A 145 -0.23 -9.92 -3.39
N CYS A 146 0.83 -9.79 -2.60
CA CYS A 146 2.12 -9.29 -3.08
C CYS A 146 2.74 -10.25 -4.10
N ASN A 147 2.91 -9.76 -5.32
CA ASN A 147 3.71 -10.43 -6.35
C ASN A 147 4.61 -9.41 -7.04
N ARG A 148 5.92 -9.45 -6.76
CA ARG A 148 6.90 -8.47 -7.28
C ARG A 148 7.10 -8.54 -8.80
N HIS A 149 6.67 -9.61 -9.44
CA HIS A 149 6.93 -9.86 -10.86
C HIS A 149 5.85 -9.30 -11.78
N THR A 150 4.71 -8.86 -11.24
CA THR A 150 3.59 -8.33 -12.03
C THR A 150 3.02 -7.05 -11.42
N LEU A 151 2.57 -6.13 -12.27
CA LEU A 151 1.83 -4.96 -11.79
C LEU A 151 0.45 -5.36 -11.30
N ALA A 152 -0.25 -6.20 -12.06
CA ALA A 152 -1.50 -6.83 -11.65
C ALA A 152 -1.81 -8.00 -12.58
N ASP A 153 -2.09 -9.18 -12.02
CA ASP A 153 -2.44 -10.39 -12.77
C ASP A 153 -3.24 -11.37 -11.89
N ASN A 154 -3.59 -12.54 -12.43
CA ASN A 154 -4.20 -13.66 -11.70
C ASN A 154 -5.48 -13.30 -10.95
N PHE A 155 -6.37 -12.51 -11.58
CA PHE A 155 -7.68 -12.25 -11.00
C PHE A 155 -8.60 -13.46 -11.16
N ASN A 156 -9.06 -14.03 -10.05
CA ASN A 156 -10.02 -15.14 -10.06
C ASN A 156 -10.99 -15.10 -8.87
N PRO A 157 -12.23 -15.54 -9.07
CA PRO A 157 -13.15 -15.81 -7.97
C PRO A 157 -12.65 -17.04 -7.20
N VAL A 158 -12.65 -16.93 -5.87
CA VAL A 158 -12.24 -18.00 -4.95
C VAL A 158 -13.47 -18.73 -4.41
N SER A 159 -14.42 -17.97 -3.85
CA SER A 159 -15.61 -18.56 -3.23
C SER A 159 -16.75 -17.55 -3.11
N GLU A 160 -17.98 -18.03 -3.24
CA GLU A 160 -19.21 -17.30 -2.89
C GLU A 160 -19.78 -17.89 -1.60
N GLU A 161 -19.73 -17.13 -0.51
CA GLU A 161 -20.37 -17.52 0.76
C GLU A 161 -21.81 -17.02 0.76
N ARG A 162 -22.75 -17.92 0.47
CA ARG A 162 -24.19 -17.65 0.42
C ARG A 162 -25.01 -18.50 1.40
N GLY A 163 -24.35 -19.34 2.20
CA GLY A 163 -24.99 -20.28 3.13
C GLY A 163 -25.34 -19.67 4.49
N LYS A 164 -24.97 -18.41 4.71
CA LYS A 164 -25.22 -17.69 5.96
C LYS A 164 -26.57 -16.97 5.94
N VAL A 165 -27.04 -16.63 7.14
CA VAL A 165 -28.24 -15.78 7.33
C VAL A 165 -27.93 -14.32 7.03
N GLN A 166 -26.70 -13.88 7.30
CA GLN A 166 -26.19 -12.52 7.12
C GLN A 166 -24.67 -12.57 6.87
N ASP A 167 -24.08 -11.46 6.43
CA ASP A 167 -22.64 -11.30 6.19
C ASP A 167 -22.05 -12.22 5.12
N CYS A 168 -22.85 -12.51 4.09
CA CYS A 168 -22.45 -13.18 2.85
C CYS A 168 -21.51 -12.31 2.00
N PHE A 169 -20.70 -12.96 1.17
CA PHE A 169 -19.71 -12.26 0.33
C PHE A 169 -19.21 -13.09 -0.84
N TYR A 170 -18.71 -12.38 -1.84
CA TYR A 170 -17.89 -12.95 -2.91
C TYR A 170 -16.43 -12.65 -2.63
N LEU A 171 -15.61 -13.70 -2.53
CA LEU A 171 -14.17 -13.59 -2.36
C LEU A 171 -13.47 -13.77 -3.70
N PHE A 172 -12.58 -12.84 -4.00
CA PHE A 172 -11.70 -12.87 -5.16
C PHE A 172 -10.25 -12.74 -4.69
N GLU A 173 -9.35 -13.28 -5.48
CA GLU A 173 -7.92 -13.06 -5.32
C GLU A 173 -7.35 -12.44 -6.59
N MET A 174 -6.27 -11.67 -6.42
CA MET A 174 -5.42 -11.21 -7.50
C MET A 174 -4.01 -10.94 -7.00
N ASP A 175 -3.06 -10.92 -7.91
CA ASP A 175 -1.67 -10.62 -7.62
C ASP A 175 -1.33 -9.18 -8.02
N SER A 176 -0.55 -8.47 -7.22
CA SER A 176 -0.01 -7.16 -7.58
C SER A 176 1.28 -6.84 -6.82
N SER A 177 2.27 -6.28 -7.51
CA SER A 177 3.47 -5.70 -6.88
C SER A 177 3.13 -4.50 -5.98
N LEU A 178 1.97 -3.87 -6.17
CA LEU A 178 1.50 -2.78 -5.31
C LEU A 178 1.10 -3.26 -3.92
N ALA A 179 0.85 -4.55 -3.70
CA ALA A 179 0.57 -5.08 -2.36
C ALA A 179 1.84 -5.40 -1.54
N CYS A 180 3.02 -5.37 -2.17
CA CYS A 180 4.28 -5.64 -1.49
C CYS A 180 4.69 -4.46 -0.62
N SER A 181 4.80 -4.62 0.71
CA SER A 181 5.41 -3.56 1.51
C SER A 181 6.81 -3.23 0.98
N PRO A 182 7.20 -1.94 0.98
CA PRO A 182 8.59 -1.60 0.74
C PRO A 182 9.43 -2.41 1.72
N GLU A 183 10.48 -3.07 1.22
CA GLU A 183 11.49 -3.71 2.05
C GLU A 183 12.03 -2.62 2.98
N ILE A 184 11.49 -2.55 4.19
CA ILE A 184 12.13 -1.78 5.26
C ILE A 184 13.35 -2.62 5.56
N SER A 185 14.46 -2.33 4.89
CA SER A 185 15.76 -2.88 5.25
C SER A 185 15.92 -2.67 6.76
N HIS A 186 15.72 -3.73 7.54
CA HIS A 186 15.58 -3.68 9.00
C HIS A 186 16.86 -3.26 9.74
N LEU A 187 17.89 -2.87 9.00
CA LEU A 187 19.11 -2.32 9.55
C LEU A 187 18.93 -0.81 9.70
N SER A 188 18.52 -0.42 10.90
CA SER A 188 18.59 0.99 11.32
C SER A 188 20.01 1.50 11.07
N VAL A 189 20.13 2.70 10.48
CA VAL A 189 21.41 3.39 10.28
C VAL A 189 22.21 3.42 11.58
N GLY A 190 21.53 3.53 12.73
CA GLY A 190 22.16 3.45 14.05
C GLY A 190 22.83 2.11 14.33
N SER A 191 22.23 0.98 13.93
CA SER A 191 22.83 -0.35 14.09
C SER A 191 24.07 -0.52 13.22
N ILE A 192 24.05 0.02 12.00
CA ILE A 192 25.21 -0.04 11.08
C ILE A 192 26.37 0.80 11.66
N LEU A 193 26.09 1.99 12.17
CA LEU A 193 27.10 2.84 12.81
C LEU A 193 27.67 2.22 14.09
N LEU A 194 26.82 1.58 14.91
CA LEU A 194 27.27 0.94 16.15
C LEU A 194 28.19 -0.24 15.85
N VAL A 195 27.81 -1.12 14.92
CA VAL A 195 28.63 -2.30 14.55
C VAL A 195 29.97 -1.86 13.95
N THR A 196 29.97 -0.85 13.07
CA THR A 196 31.23 -0.34 12.48
C THR A 196 32.12 0.30 13.54
N PHE A 197 31.59 1.15 14.43
CA PHE A 197 32.34 1.75 15.53
C PHE A 197 32.93 0.69 16.48
N ALA A 198 32.12 -0.29 16.90
CA ALA A 198 32.58 -1.37 17.78
C ALA A 198 33.74 -2.18 17.17
N SER A 199 33.68 -2.45 15.85
CA SER A 199 34.75 -3.15 15.14
C SER A 199 36.08 -2.37 15.12
N LEU A 200 36.03 -1.05 14.90
CA LEU A 200 37.22 -0.19 14.92
C LEU A 200 37.84 -0.11 16.32
N VAL A 201 37.00 -0.01 17.35
CA VAL A 201 37.43 -0.04 18.75
C VAL A 201 38.11 -1.37 19.08
N ALA A 202 37.56 -2.51 18.64
CA ALA A 202 38.16 -3.82 18.88
C ALA A 202 39.55 -3.92 18.23
N VAL A 203 39.71 -3.47 16.98
CA VAL A 203 41.02 -3.45 16.30
C VAL A 203 42.00 -2.52 17.01
N TYR A 204 41.54 -1.36 17.48
CA TYR A 204 42.36 -0.42 18.23
C TYR A 204 42.85 -1.01 19.57
N ILE A 205 41.97 -1.66 20.32
CA ILE A 205 42.31 -2.30 21.61
C ILE A 205 43.29 -3.47 21.37
N ILE A 206 42.99 -4.36 20.42
CA ILE A 206 43.84 -5.54 20.14
C ILE A 206 45.21 -5.09 19.60
N GLY A 207 45.23 -4.19 18.63
CA GLY A 207 46.46 -3.66 18.04
C GLY A 207 47.31 -2.89 19.04
N GLY A 208 46.70 -2.02 19.84
CA GLY A 208 47.38 -1.28 20.88
C GLY A 208 47.91 -2.17 22.00
N PHE A 209 47.14 -3.18 22.42
CA PHE A 209 47.58 -4.19 23.39
C PHE A 209 48.78 -4.99 22.86
N LEU A 210 48.73 -5.48 21.62
CA LEU A 210 49.84 -6.19 20.99
C LEU A 210 51.09 -5.30 20.86
N TYR A 211 50.91 -4.03 20.47
CA TYR A 211 52.02 -3.07 20.35
C TYR A 211 52.70 -2.81 21.70
N GLN A 212 51.92 -2.49 22.74
CA GLN A 212 52.45 -2.22 24.07
C GLN A 212 53.11 -3.46 24.71
N ARG A 213 52.60 -4.67 24.40
CA ARG A 213 53.16 -5.93 24.89
C ARG A 213 54.43 -6.37 24.15
N LEU A 214 54.45 -6.29 22.83
CA LEU A 214 55.53 -6.86 22.01
C LEU A 214 56.65 -5.86 21.72
N VAL A 215 56.34 -4.57 21.57
CA VAL A 215 57.32 -3.54 21.19
C VAL A 215 57.84 -2.78 22.40
N VAL A 216 56.94 -2.38 23.32
CA VAL A 216 57.28 -1.54 24.48
C VAL A 216 57.64 -2.38 25.72
N GLY A 217 57.21 -3.64 25.78
CA GLY A 217 57.53 -4.56 26.90
C GLY A 217 56.82 -4.22 28.21
N ALA A 218 55.78 -3.38 28.18
CA ALA A 218 55.01 -3.01 29.36
C ALA A 218 54.24 -4.22 29.91
N LYS A 219 54.11 -4.32 31.25
CA LYS A 219 53.36 -5.37 31.95
C LYS A 219 52.39 -4.74 32.95
N GLY A 220 51.15 -5.23 33.01
CA GLY A 220 50.11 -4.73 33.91
C GLY A 220 49.08 -3.83 33.21
N MET A 221 48.35 -3.03 34.00
CA MET A 221 47.21 -2.20 33.53
C MET A 221 47.60 -1.10 32.52
N GLU A 222 48.89 -0.80 32.40
CA GLU A 222 49.49 0.13 31.42
C GLU A 222 49.45 -0.42 29.97
N GLN A 223 48.96 -1.65 29.76
CA GLN A 223 48.85 -2.32 28.46
C GLN A 223 47.57 -1.99 27.67
N PHE A 224 46.68 -1.18 28.25
CA PHE A 224 45.47 -0.72 27.56
C PHE A 224 45.65 0.73 27.08
N PRO A 225 45.58 1.00 25.77
CA PRO A 225 45.64 2.36 25.25
C PRO A 225 44.51 3.21 25.82
N HIS A 226 44.83 4.37 26.39
CA HIS A 226 43.86 5.33 26.94
C HIS A 226 42.88 4.72 27.96
N LEU A 227 43.38 3.96 28.93
CA LEU A 227 42.57 3.32 29.98
C LEU A 227 41.61 4.27 30.71
N ALA A 228 42.05 5.49 31.04
CA ALA A 228 41.23 6.50 31.71
C ALA A 228 39.98 6.87 30.90
N PHE A 229 40.12 7.03 29.58
CA PHE A 229 38.99 7.32 28.68
C PHE A 229 37.98 6.18 28.66
N TRP A 230 38.43 4.92 28.61
CA TRP A 230 37.53 3.76 28.63
C TRP A 230 36.80 3.58 29.96
N GLN A 231 37.45 3.93 31.07
CA GLN A 231 36.84 3.94 32.40
C GLN A 231 35.75 5.02 32.50
N ASP A 232 36.02 6.23 32.00
CA ASP A 232 35.05 7.32 31.98
C ASP A 232 33.83 6.98 31.11
N LEU A 233 34.06 6.39 29.94
CA LEU A 233 32.99 5.94 29.05
C LEU A 233 32.13 4.83 29.70
N GLY A 234 32.75 3.87 30.37
CA GLY A 234 32.06 2.83 31.14
C GLY A 234 31.24 3.39 32.31
N ASN A 235 31.78 4.39 33.03
CA ASN A 235 31.08 5.07 34.11
C ASN A 235 29.83 5.82 33.61
N LEU A 236 29.92 6.49 32.46
CA LEU A 236 28.77 7.18 31.85
C LEU A 236 27.65 6.21 31.45
N VAL A 237 28.00 5.03 30.90
CA VAL A 237 27.02 3.98 30.57
C VAL A 237 26.38 3.38 31.83
N ALA A 238 27.18 3.17 32.90
CA ALA A 238 26.67 2.69 34.17
C ALA A 238 25.72 3.71 34.86
N VAL A 239 25.97 5.00 34.71
CA VAL A 239 25.08 6.07 35.21
C VAL A 239 23.78 6.13 34.40
N SER A 240 23.87 6.03 33.06
CA SER A 240 22.70 6.02 32.17
C SER A 240 21.77 4.81 32.44
N SER A 241 22.32 3.62 32.63
CA SER A 241 21.55 2.41 32.95
C SER A 241 20.92 2.46 34.35
N ARG A 242 21.58 3.07 35.34
CA ARG A 242 20.97 3.34 36.65
C ARG A 242 19.83 4.36 36.58
N GLY A 243 19.94 5.37 35.73
CA GLY A 243 18.85 6.32 35.46
C GLY A 243 17.61 5.64 34.86
N GLN A 244 17.81 4.78 33.86
CA GLN A 244 16.73 4.01 33.24
C GLN A 244 16.06 3.02 34.21
N LEU A 245 16.83 2.38 35.10
CA LEU A 245 16.28 1.52 36.17
C LEU A 245 15.49 2.32 37.22
N ALA A 246 15.96 3.51 37.60
CA ALA A 246 15.24 4.37 38.55
C ALA A 246 13.90 4.89 37.99
N GLU A 247 13.87 5.25 36.70
CA GLU A 247 12.66 5.70 36.00
C GLU A 247 11.66 4.55 35.78
N SER A 248 12.17 3.33 35.51
CA SER A 248 11.35 2.11 35.40
C SER A 248 10.72 1.68 36.72
N VAL A 249 11.42 1.87 37.86
CA VAL A 249 10.89 1.54 39.20
C VAL A 249 9.89 2.60 39.67
N ALA A 250 10.07 3.88 39.32
CA ALA A 250 9.11 4.94 39.63
C ALA A 250 7.76 4.76 38.92
N CYS A 251 7.73 4.22 37.70
CA CYS A 251 6.50 3.90 36.97
C CYS A 251 5.72 2.68 37.51
N ILE A 252 6.31 1.86 38.38
CA ILE A 252 5.63 0.68 38.96
C ILE A 252 4.95 1.02 40.31
N GLN A 253 5.28 2.16 40.92
CA GLN A 253 4.75 2.58 42.23
C GLN A 253 3.78 3.78 42.19
N GLY A 254 3.35 4.23 41.00
CA GLY A 254 2.28 5.22 40.81
C GLY A 254 1.05 4.61 40.16
#